data_AF-A0AAQ4FIZ0-F1
#
_entry.id   AF-A0AAQ4FIZ0-F1
#
_cell.length_a   1.000
_cell.length_b   1.000
_cell.length_c   1.000
_cell.angle_alpha   90.00
_cell.angle_beta   90.00
_cell.angle_gamma   90.00
#
_symmetry.space_group_name_H-M   'P 1'
#
loop_
_entity.id
_entity.type
_entity.pdbx_description
1 polymer ?
#
loop_
_entity_poly.entity_id
_entity_poly.type
_entity_poly.pdbx_seq_one_letter_code
_entity_poly.pdbx_strand_id
1 'polypeptide(L)'
;MSTMYREGEVILEVECGGNKGLLYLSRLCQGSKGPCILFRDTWLTPNEFQYVSGRETAKDWKRSIRHHGKSMKLLLAKGVLSVHPPVCDCSGCRIGSPLCTPFEGVYERFKGGHGHHKNVSPEALRDTFLTPLRA
;
A
#
# COMPACT_ATOMS: atom_id res chain seq x y z
N MET A 1 13.43 14.68 10.77
CA MET A 1 12.93 13.63 9.86
C MET A 1 13.84 12.45 10.09
N SER A 2 13.34 11.38 10.69
CA SER A 2 14.18 10.21 11.00
C SER A 2 14.24 9.32 9.78
N THR A 3 15.07 9.70 8.81
CA THR A 3 15.43 8.79 7.72
C THR A 3 16.32 7.71 8.29
N MET A 4 15.96 6.44 8.09
CA MET A 4 16.74 5.32 8.59
C MET A 4 17.74 4.90 7.53
N TYR A 5 18.95 4.56 7.95
CA TYR A 5 19.96 3.93 7.10
C TYR A 5 20.06 2.45 7.50
N ARG A 6 19.80 1.53 6.57
CA ARG A 6 20.08 0.09 6.78
C ARG A 6 20.96 -0.41 5.65
N GLU A 7 22.08 -1.04 5.98
CA GLU A 7 22.98 -1.67 4.99
C GLU A 7 23.45 -0.71 3.88
N GLY A 8 23.54 0.58 4.18
CA GLY A 8 23.89 1.63 3.22
C GLY A 8 22.71 2.16 2.39
N GLU A 9 21.51 1.63 2.57
CA GLU A 9 20.29 2.09 1.90
C GLU A 9 19.53 3.12 2.74
N VAL A 10 19.01 4.14 2.05
CA VAL A 10 18.16 5.18 2.63
C VAL A 10 16.71 4.70 2.63
N ILE A 11 16.15 4.54 3.83
CA ILE A 11 14.82 4.00 4.06
C ILE A 11 13.93 5.06 4.72
N LEU A 12 12.72 5.17 4.20
CA LEU A 12 11.68 6.04 4.71
C LEU A 12 10.48 5.22 5.19
N GLU A 13 10.09 5.39 6.45
CA GLU A 13 8.84 4.82 6.94
C GLU A 13 7.65 5.51 6.25
N VAL A 14 6.78 4.72 5.63
CA VAL A 14 5.59 5.24 4.94
C VAL A 14 4.33 4.63 5.51
N GLU A 15 3.24 5.36 5.41
CA GLU A 15 1.91 4.95 5.85
C GLU A 15 0.87 5.25 4.77
N CYS A 16 -0.11 4.37 4.64
CA CYS A 16 -1.28 4.55 3.80
C CYS A 16 -2.49 3.95 4.52
N GLY A 17 -3.52 4.77 4.76
CA GLY A 17 -4.63 4.33 5.62
C GLY A 17 -4.12 3.90 7.00
N GLY A 18 -4.44 2.67 7.41
CA GLY A 18 -3.95 2.07 8.65
C GLY A 18 -2.64 1.27 8.52
N ASN A 19 -2.12 1.07 7.30
CA ASN A 19 -0.93 0.27 7.07
C ASN A 19 0.34 1.12 7.11
N LYS A 20 1.44 0.51 7.57
CA LYS A 20 2.79 1.07 7.58
C LYS A 20 3.73 0.15 6.81
N GLY A 21 4.69 0.71 6.09
CA GLY A 21 5.70 0.00 5.33
C GLY A 21 7.02 0.77 5.27
N LEU A 22 8.04 0.16 4.68
CA LEU A 22 9.37 0.75 4.52
C LEU A 22 9.64 1.02 3.05
N LEU A 23 9.72 2.30 2.68
CA LEU A 23 10.07 2.73 1.32
C LEU A 23 11.60 2.80 1.18
N TYR A 24 12.16 2.03 0.25
CA TYR A 24 13.57 2.06 -0.09
C TYR A 24 13.77 3.06 -1.23
N LEU A 25 14.43 4.19 -0.93
CA LEU A 25 14.58 5.29 -1.89
C LEU A 25 15.40 4.88 -3.11
N SER A 26 16.41 4.02 -2.90
CA SER A 26 17.22 3.39 -3.96
C SER A 26 16.37 2.68 -5.03
N ARG A 27 15.19 2.18 -4.64
CA ARG A 27 14.28 1.40 -5.49
C ARG A 27 13.12 2.19 -6.07
N LEU A 28 12.90 3.43 -5.61
CA LEU A 28 11.76 4.23 -6.06
C LEU A 28 11.90 4.62 -7.55
N CYS A 29 13.12 4.78 -8.07
CA CYS A 29 13.40 5.02 -9.49
C CYS A 29 12.45 6.07 -10.11
N GLN A 30 11.66 5.71 -11.14
CA GLN A 30 10.68 6.59 -11.81
C GLN A 30 9.31 6.63 -11.10
N GLY A 31 9.24 6.18 -9.86
CA GLY A 31 8.03 6.09 -9.05
C GLY A 31 7.38 4.71 -9.13
N SER A 32 6.29 4.59 -9.88
CA SER A 32 5.39 3.43 -9.84
C SER A 32 5.85 2.21 -10.66
N LYS A 33 7.04 2.24 -11.25
CA LYS A 33 7.48 1.23 -12.24
C LYS A 33 8.01 -0.08 -11.62
N GLY A 34 8.28 -0.12 -10.32
CA GLY A 34 8.80 -1.33 -9.67
C GLY A 34 8.53 -1.39 -8.17
N PRO A 35 8.70 -2.57 -7.56
CA PRO A 35 8.53 -2.73 -6.13
C PRO A 35 9.61 -1.98 -5.36
N CYS A 36 9.19 -1.10 -4.45
CA CYS A 36 10.09 -0.25 -3.66
C CYS A 36 9.66 -0.13 -2.20
N ILE A 37 8.50 -0.66 -1.82
CA ILE A 37 7.97 -0.63 -0.46
C ILE A 37 7.97 -2.05 0.10
N LEU A 38 8.66 -2.27 1.22
CA LEU A 38 8.59 -3.51 1.97
C LEU A 38 7.40 -3.42 2.95
N PHE A 39 6.44 -4.31 2.78
CA PHE A 39 5.25 -4.44 3.62
C PHE A 39 5.03 -5.92 3.95
N ARG A 40 5.06 -6.28 5.25
CA ARG A 40 4.86 -7.67 5.72
C ARG A 40 5.68 -8.68 4.90
N ASP A 41 6.99 -8.44 4.85
CA ASP A 41 7.96 -9.30 4.14
C ASP A 41 7.68 -9.49 2.64
N THR A 42 6.96 -8.54 2.04
CA THR A 42 6.60 -8.54 0.63
C THR A 42 6.95 -7.20 0.01
N TRP A 43 7.58 -7.24 -1.16
CA TRP A 43 7.90 -6.04 -1.93
C TRP A 43 6.71 -5.63 -2.79
N LEU A 44 6.28 -4.38 -2.61
CA LEU A 44 5.16 -3.78 -3.32
C LEU A 44 5.59 -2.53 -4.08
N THR A 45 4.97 -2.29 -5.22
CA THR A 45 4.94 -0.99 -5.88
C THR A 45 4.14 0.01 -5.01
N PRO A 46 4.32 1.33 -5.22
CA PRO A 46 3.48 2.33 -4.56
C PRO A 46 1.98 2.14 -4.79
N ASN A 47 1.59 1.67 -5.98
CA ASN A 47 0.19 1.44 -6.31
C ASN A 47 -0.37 0.21 -5.58
N GLU A 48 0.38 -0.88 -5.50
CA GLU A 48 -0.03 -2.08 -4.75
C GLU A 48 -0.11 -1.79 -3.26
N PHE A 49 0.85 -1.04 -2.69
CA PHE A 49 0.78 -0.64 -1.28
C PHE A 49 -0.45 0.22 -1.00
N GLN A 50 -0.79 1.14 -1.90
CA GLN A 50 -2.04 1.91 -1.80
C GLN A 50 -3.26 0.97 -1.86
N TYR A 51 -3.28 0.02 -2.79
CA TYR A 51 -4.38 -0.92 -2.97
C TYR A 51 -4.63 -1.76 -1.70
N VAL A 52 -3.61 -2.45 -1.19
CA VAL A 52 -3.73 -3.29 0.03
C VAL A 52 -4.02 -2.50 1.31
N SER A 53 -3.98 -1.16 1.21
CA SER A 53 -4.31 -0.23 2.30
C SER A 53 -5.74 0.32 2.24
N GLY A 54 -6.61 -0.29 1.42
CA GLY A 54 -8.03 0.10 1.30
C GLY A 54 -8.22 1.43 0.57
N ARG A 55 -7.33 1.72 -0.38
CA ARG A 55 -7.36 2.94 -1.22
C ARG A 55 -7.35 2.58 -2.71
N GLU A 56 -7.94 1.45 -3.07
CA GLU A 56 -7.96 0.87 -4.41
C GLU A 56 -8.60 1.79 -5.47
N THR A 57 -9.58 2.61 -5.09
CA THR A 57 -10.24 3.57 -6.00
C THR A 57 -9.42 4.84 -6.24
N ALA A 58 -8.38 5.07 -5.43
CA ALA A 58 -7.51 6.23 -5.58
C ALA A 58 -6.52 6.03 -6.74
N LYS A 59 -6.32 7.06 -7.57
CA LYS A 59 -5.39 7.00 -8.71
C LYS A 59 -4.06 7.73 -8.48
N ASP A 60 -3.88 8.32 -7.29
CA ASP A 60 -2.72 9.15 -6.97
C ASP A 60 -2.05 8.66 -5.67
N TRP A 61 -1.21 7.62 -5.79
CA TRP A 61 -0.42 7.08 -4.67
C TRP A 61 0.39 8.16 -3.95
N LYS A 62 0.79 9.23 -4.66
CA LYS A 62 1.59 10.32 -4.08
C LYS A 62 0.80 11.10 -3.03
N ARG A 63 -0.54 11.11 -3.11
CA ARG A 63 -1.43 11.69 -2.10
C ARG A 63 -1.77 10.70 -1.00
N SER A 64 -1.97 9.44 -1.35
CA SER A 64 -2.41 8.39 -0.44
C SER A 64 -1.32 7.93 0.51
N ILE A 65 -0.07 7.87 0.04
CA ILE A 65 1.10 7.46 0.83
C ILE A 65 1.70 8.69 1.52
N ARG A 66 1.99 8.55 2.80
CA ARG A 66 2.49 9.60 3.68
C ARG A 66 3.69 9.13 4.49
N HIS A 67 4.50 10.06 4.96
CA HIS A 67 5.54 9.85 5.96
C HIS A 67 5.32 10.87 7.07
N HIS A 68 5.03 10.38 8.29
CA HIS A 68 4.60 11.19 9.43
C HIS A 68 3.53 12.23 9.04
N GLY A 69 2.44 11.78 8.42
CA GLY A 69 1.34 12.63 7.97
C GLY A 69 1.59 13.48 6.71
N LYS A 70 2.83 13.63 6.24
CA LYS A 70 3.18 14.40 5.03
C LYS A 70 3.11 13.52 3.78
N SER A 71 2.35 13.93 2.77
CA SER A 71 2.20 13.16 1.53
C SER A 71 3.48 13.09 0.71
N MET A 72 3.69 11.98 -0.01
CA MET A 72 4.83 11.84 -0.93
C MET A 72 4.84 12.97 -1.99
N LYS A 73 3.66 13.43 -2.43
CA LYS A 73 3.53 14.58 -3.35
C LYS A 73 4.18 15.83 -2.77
N LEU A 74 3.98 16.12 -1.48
CA LEU A 74 4.60 17.27 -0.81
C LEU A 74 6.12 17.11 -0.69
N LEU A 75 6.59 15.90 -0.38
CA LEU A 75 8.02 15.62 -0.23
C LEU A 75 8.76 15.74 -1.57
N LEU A 76 8.17 15.24 -2.65
CA LEU A 76 8.68 15.41 -4.02
C LEU A 76 8.71 16.88 -4.42
N ALA A 77 7.63 17.63 -4.17
CA ALA A 77 7.56 19.05 -4.50
C ALA A 77 8.58 19.91 -3.74
N LYS A 78 8.93 19.52 -2.51
CA LYS A 78 9.95 20.18 -1.69
C LYS A 78 11.38 19.72 -2.00
N GLY A 79 11.57 18.79 -2.93
CA GLY A 79 12.89 18.21 -3.23
C GLY A 79 13.47 17.37 -2.09
N VAL A 80 12.66 17.01 -1.09
CA VAL A 80 13.08 16.13 0.02
C VAL A 80 13.20 14.68 -0.46
N LEU A 81 12.31 14.29 -1.37
CA LEU A 81 12.41 13.05 -2.13
C LEU A 81 12.65 13.40 -3.61
N SER A 82 13.46 12.60 -4.27
CA SER A 82 13.68 12.68 -5.71
C SER A 82 13.30 11.35 -6.37
N VAL A 83 12.87 11.46 -7.62
CA VAL A 83 12.66 10.32 -8.51
C VAL A 83 13.49 10.55 -9.76
N HIS A 84 13.85 9.47 -10.42
CA HIS A 84 14.54 9.54 -11.70
C HIS A 84 13.66 10.25 -12.75
N PRO A 85 14.26 11.01 -13.67
CA PRO A 85 13.52 11.66 -14.74
C PRO A 85 12.85 10.63 -15.66
N PRO A 86 11.76 10.97 -16.38
CA PRO A 86 11.05 10.06 -17.27
C PRO A 86 11.92 9.41 -18.36
N VAL A 87 13.04 10.05 -18.72
CA VAL A 87 14.01 9.59 -19.73
C VAL A 87 15.13 8.72 -19.16
N CYS A 88 15.17 8.49 -17.85
CA CYS A 88 16.20 7.66 -17.23
C CYS A 88 16.11 6.20 -17.70
N ASP A 89 17.27 5.63 -18.04
CA ASP A 89 17.45 4.28 -18.55
C ASP A 89 18.37 3.43 -17.65
N CYS A 90 18.50 3.74 -16.36
CA CYS A 90 19.27 2.88 -15.45
C CYS A 90 18.65 1.47 -15.33
N SER A 91 19.42 0.51 -14.81
CA SER A 91 18.95 -0.88 -14.62
C SER A 91 17.62 -0.97 -13.87
N GLY A 92 17.40 -0.13 -12.86
CA GLY A 92 16.13 -0.06 -12.12
C GLY A 92 14.96 0.60 -12.88
N CYS A 93 15.24 1.54 -13.79
CA CYS A 93 14.22 2.20 -14.62
C CYS A 93 13.86 1.40 -15.89
N ARG A 94 14.78 0.56 -16.38
CA ARG A 94 14.56 -0.38 -17.49
C ARG A 94 13.59 -1.50 -17.15
N ILE A 95 13.24 -1.68 -15.88
CA ILE A 95 12.18 -2.57 -15.42
C ILE A 95 10.82 -1.97 -15.83
N GLY A 96 10.59 -1.94 -17.14
CA GLY A 96 9.38 -1.45 -17.80
C GLY A 96 8.81 -2.51 -18.73
N SER A 97 9.09 -3.80 -18.51
CA SER A 97 8.55 -4.89 -19.33
C SER A 97 8.20 -6.11 -18.45
N PRO A 98 7.14 -6.84 -18.82
CA PRO A 98 6.19 -7.46 -17.90
C PRO A 98 6.60 -8.89 -17.56
N LEU A 99 7.55 -9.08 -16.66
CA LEU A 99 7.54 -10.32 -15.89
C LEU A 99 6.66 -10.09 -14.68
N CYS A 100 5.37 -10.31 -14.94
CA CYS A 100 4.34 -10.71 -13.98
C CYS A 100 4.96 -11.34 -12.72
N THR A 101 4.81 -10.68 -11.57
CA THR A 101 3.88 -11.31 -10.64
C THR A 101 2.50 -10.88 -11.11
N PRO A 102 1.60 -11.80 -11.45
CA PRO A 102 0.22 -11.43 -11.70
C PRO A 102 -0.26 -10.56 -10.53
N PHE A 103 -1.01 -9.51 -10.82
CA PHE A 103 -1.72 -8.74 -9.80
C PHE A 103 -2.55 -9.67 -8.87
N GLU A 104 -2.92 -10.85 -9.36
CA GLU A 104 -3.52 -11.96 -8.61
C GLU A 104 -2.58 -12.62 -7.57
N GLY A 105 -1.30 -12.86 -7.90
CA GLY A 105 -0.36 -13.61 -7.04
C GLY A 105 0.01 -12.91 -5.73
N VAL A 106 0.07 -11.58 -5.75
CA VAL A 106 0.26 -10.77 -4.54
C VAL A 106 -1.03 -10.77 -3.70
N TYR A 107 -2.19 -10.73 -4.36
CA TYR A 107 -3.50 -10.74 -3.72
C TYR A 107 -3.81 -12.03 -2.96
N GLU A 108 -3.54 -13.21 -3.53
CA GLU A 108 -3.76 -14.49 -2.82
C GLU A 108 -2.92 -14.60 -1.54
N ARG A 109 -1.70 -14.05 -1.55
CA ARG A 109 -0.80 -14.05 -0.39
C ARG A 109 -1.31 -13.17 0.76
N PHE A 110 -2.09 -12.14 0.47
CA PHE A 110 -2.71 -11.28 1.49
C PHE A 110 -4.14 -11.68 1.89
N LYS A 111 -4.84 -12.49 1.09
CA LYS A 111 -6.18 -13.01 1.46
C LYS A 111 -6.17 -14.04 2.59
N GLY A 112 -5.05 -14.70 2.87
CA GLY A 112 -4.91 -15.67 3.96
C GLY A 112 -4.86 -15.09 5.39
N GLY A 113 -4.99 -13.76 5.57
CA GLY A 113 -4.72 -13.07 6.83
C GLY A 113 -5.89 -12.32 7.46
N HIS A 114 -7.13 -12.49 7.02
CA HIS A 114 -8.29 -11.97 7.75
C HIS A 114 -8.62 -12.87 8.95
N GLY A 115 -7.78 -12.79 9.97
CA GLY A 115 -8.13 -13.22 11.31
C GLY A 115 -9.30 -12.38 11.81
N HIS A 116 -10.44 -13.03 12.03
CA HIS A 116 -11.51 -12.70 12.96
C HIS A 116 -11.41 -11.33 13.65
N HIS A 117 -12.12 -10.35 13.12
CA HIS A 117 -12.65 -9.28 13.95
C HIS A 117 -13.93 -9.82 14.60
N LYS A 118 -13.81 -10.42 15.78
CA LYS A 118 -14.94 -10.59 16.72
C LYS A 118 -15.38 -9.16 17.12
N ASN A 119 -16.63 -8.71 17.15
CA ASN A 119 -17.97 -9.28 17.09
C ASN A 119 -18.91 -8.17 16.60
N VAL A 120 -19.86 -8.48 15.70
CA VAL A 120 -21.28 -8.13 15.84
C VAL A 120 -22.02 -9.22 15.05
N SER A 121 -22.63 -10.19 15.73
CA SER A 121 -23.53 -11.12 15.05
C SER A 121 -24.81 -10.37 14.62
N PRO A 122 -25.31 -10.58 13.39
CA PRO A 122 -26.56 -9.95 12.91
C PRO A 122 -27.87 -10.49 13.54
N GLU A 123 -27.82 -11.24 14.64
CA GLU A 123 -28.99 -11.95 15.20
C GLU A 123 -29.99 -11.01 15.93
N ALA A 124 -29.75 -9.69 15.91
CA ALA A 124 -30.58 -8.71 16.59
C ALA A 124 -31.47 -7.85 15.67
N LEU A 125 -31.56 -8.14 14.37
CA LEU A 125 -32.45 -7.41 13.47
C LEU A 125 -33.15 -8.32 12.46
N ARG A 126 -34.34 -8.76 12.87
CA ARG A 126 -35.49 -9.29 12.10
C ARG A 126 -35.72 -10.81 12.17
N ASP A 127 -36.47 -11.22 13.18
CA ASP A 127 -37.62 -12.11 12.99
C ASP A 127 -38.83 -11.47 13.68
N THR A 128 -39.62 -10.69 12.94
CA THR A 128 -40.88 -11.11 12.28
C THR A 128 -42.04 -11.12 13.26
N PHE A 129 -42.80 -10.01 13.24
CA PHE A 129 -44.20 -9.98 13.65
C PHE A 129 -44.97 -11.11 12.97
N LEU A 130 -45.67 -11.94 13.74
CA LEU A 130 -47.09 -12.31 13.56
C LEU A 130 -47.47 -13.43 14.57
N THR A 131 -48.49 -13.16 15.38
CA THR A 131 -49.19 -14.07 16.30
C THR A 131 -49.89 -15.22 15.57
N PRO A 132 -50.32 -16.29 16.28
CA PRO A 132 -51.74 -16.37 16.61
C PRO A 132 -52.11 -17.00 17.98
N LEU A 133 -53.29 -16.58 18.45
CA LEU A 133 -54.31 -17.18 19.34
C LEU A 133 -53.97 -18.27 20.39
N ARG A 134 -54.41 -17.96 21.62
CA ARG A 134 -55.19 -18.74 22.62
C ARG A 134 -55.01 -20.28 22.67
N ALA A 135 -54.76 -20.75 23.89
CA ALA A 135 -55.71 -21.57 24.66
C ALA A 135 -55.68 -21.12 26.12
#